data_AF-A0A849R704-F1
#
_entry.id   AF-A0A849R704-F1
#
_cell.length_a   1.000
_cell.length_b   1.000
_cell.length_c   1.000
_cell.angle_alpha   90.00
_cell.angle_beta   90.00
_cell.angle_gamma   90.00
#
_symmetry.space_group_name_H-M   'P 1'
#
loop_
_entity.id
_entity.type
_entity.pdbx_description
1 polymer ?
#
loop_
_entity_poly.entity_id
_entity_poly.type
_entity_poly.pdbx_seq_one_letter_code
_entity_poly.pdbx_strand_id
1 'polypeptide(L)' 'MHAERVIVETDTAGNIIQLPKLPANSRIEAIFLVMDEHTQGLRQPHPDIAGKTRLLVDIYSSVPETDWNLQ' A
#
# COMPACT_ATOMS: atom_id res chain seq x y z
N MET A 1 27.67 19.45 13.60
CA MET A 1 26.79 18.29 13.32
C MET A 1 27.21 17.70 11.99
N HIS A 2 27.32 16.37 11.90
CA HIS A 2 27.63 15.63 10.67
C HIS A 2 26.42 14.77 10.33
N ALA A 3 25.98 14.80 9.07
CA ALA A 3 24.81 14.05 8.60
C ALA A 3 25.21 13.24 7.37
N GLU A 4 24.84 11.95 7.37
CA GLU A 4 25.03 11.04 6.26
C GLU A 4 23.66 10.69 5.67
N ARG A 5 23.54 10.75 4.34
CA ARG A 5 22.32 10.34 3.64
C ARG A 5 22.44 8.87 3.26
N VAL A 6 21.56 8.05 3.82
CA VAL A 6 21.40 6.64 3.47
C VAL A 6 20.00 6.45 2.87
N ILE A 7 19.92 5.72 1.76
CA ILE A 7 18.65 5.27 1.19
C ILE A 7 18.35 3.90 1.79
N VAL A 8 17.15 3.76 2.37
CA VAL A 8 16.67 2.50 2.95
C VAL A 8 15.45 2.03 2.17
N GLU A 9 15.39 0.73 1.89
CA GLU A 9 14.25 0.10 1.25
C GLU A 9 13.30 -0.47 2.31
N THR A 10 12.00 -0.36 2.05
CA THR A 10 10.94 -0.89 2.92
C THR A 10 10.17 -2.00 2.22
N ASP A 11 9.75 -3.01 2.99
CA ASP A 11 8.84 -4.05 2.52
C ASP A 11 7.39 -3.52 2.35
N THR A 12 6.48 -4.41 1.96
CA THR A 12 5.05 -4.08 1.76
C THR A 12 4.31 -3.71 3.04
N ALA A 13 4.86 -4.01 4.22
CA ALA A 13 4.33 -3.64 5.52
C ALA A 13 5.00 -2.37 6.08
N GLY A 14 5.96 -1.78 5.36
CA GLY A 14 6.68 -0.58 5.77
C GLY A 14 7.88 -0.85 6.68
N ASN A 15 8.30 -2.11 6.85
CA ASN A 15 9.49 -2.43 7.63
C ASN A 15 10.74 -2.19 6.79
N ILE A 16 11.78 -1.63 7.40
CA ILE A 16 13.09 -1.51 6.76
C ILE A 16 13.65 -2.90 6.50
N ILE A 17 13.97 -3.21 5.23
CA ILE A 17 14.49 -4.52 4.82
C ILE A 17 15.89 -4.75 5.38
N GLN A 18 16.74 -3.73 5.32
CA GLN A 18 18.11 -3.80 5.82
C GLN A 18 18.45 -2.57 6.66
N LEU A 19 18.70 -2.79 7.95
CA LEU A 19 19.06 -1.71 8.87
C LEU A 19 20.52 -1.29 8.64
N PRO A 20 20.81 0.00 8.41
CA PRO A 20 22.17 0.47 8.27
C PRO A 20 22.93 0.39 9.60
N LYS A 21 24.25 0.21 9.52
CA LYS A 21 25.11 0.19 10.69
C LYS A 21 25.26 1.60 11.26
N LEU A 22 24.85 1.78 12.50
CA LEU A 22 24.97 3.05 13.21
C LEU A 22 26.30 3.16 13.98
N PRO A 23 26.82 4.38 14.20
CA PRO A 23 28.00 4.60 15.02
C PRO A 23 27.77 4.17 16.48
N ALA A 24 28.77 3.50 17.05
CA ALA A 24 28.71 2.99 18.43
C ALA A 24 28.63 4.13 19.45
N ASN A 25 27.94 3.87 20.56
CA ASN A 25 27.86 4.78 21.73
C ASN A 25 27.44 6.22 21.41
N SER A 26 26.61 6.40 20.37
CA SER A 26 26.23 7.72 19.85
C SER A 26 24.72 7.94 19.96
N ARG A 27 24.31 9.18 20.26
CA ARG A 27 22.91 9.62 20.17
C ARG A 27 22.66 10.15 18.76
N ILE A 28 21.65 9.61 18.09
CA ILE A 28 21.36 9.88 16.68
C ILE A 28 19.94 10.42 16.56
N GLU A 29 19.78 11.44 15.73
CA GLU A 29 18.49 11.95 15.27
C GLU A 29 18.35 11.58 13.79
N ALA A 30 17.18 11.10 13.39
CA ALA A 30 16.92 10.61 12.03
C ALA A 30 15.69 11.31 11.44
N ILE A 31 15.77 11.63 10.15
CA ILE A 31 14.68 12.20 9.35
C ILE A 31 14.45 11.27 8.18
N PHE A 32 13.21 10.84 7.97
CA PHE A 32 12.82 9.97 6.85
C PHE A 32 12.14 10.80 5.75
N LEU A 33 12.63 10.65 4.52
CA LEU A 33 12.01 11.20 3.32
C LEU A 33 11.53 10.04 2.44
N VAL A 34 10.22 9.95 2.24
CA VAL A 34 9.62 8.96 1.32
C VAL A 34 9.86 9.45 -0.11
N MET A 35 10.67 8.72 -0.90
CA MET A 35 11.03 9.13 -2.25
C MET A 35 9.97 8.74 -3.29
N ASP A 36 9.44 7.52 -3.18
CA ASP A 36 8.44 6.98 -4.08
C ASP A 36 7.28 6.44 -3.24
N GLU A 37 6.15 7.15 -3.24
CA GLU A 37 4.90 6.53 -2.80
C GLU A 37 4.46 5.60 -3.92
N HIS A 38 4.65 4.30 -3.72
CA HIS A 38 3.84 3.32 -4.42
C HIS A 38 2.40 3.50 -3.93
N THR A 39 1.68 4.47 -4.49
CA THR A 39 0.23 4.46 -4.45
C THR A 39 -0.15 3.11 -4.99
N GLN A 40 -0.64 2.21 -4.13
CA GLN A 40 -1.25 0.97 -4.60
C GLN A 40 -2.29 1.41 -5.61
N GLY A 41 -1.99 1.22 -6.90
CA GLY A 41 -2.86 1.65 -7.97
C GLY A 41 -4.23 1.07 -7.65
N LEU A 42 -5.24 1.94 -7.54
CA LEU A 42 -6.62 1.51 -7.32
C LEU A 42 -6.86 0.31 -8.25
N ARG A 43 -7.28 -0.84 -7.69
CA ARG A 43 -7.48 -2.04 -8.51
C ARG A 43 -8.48 -1.69 -9.61
N GLN A 44 -8.02 -1.69 -10.86
CA GLN A 44 -8.88 -1.51 -12.02
C GLN A 44 -9.13 -2.88 -12.66
N PRO A 45 -10.33 -3.13 -13.20
CA PRO A 45 -10.56 -4.29 -14.04
C PRO A 45 -9.58 -4.32 -15.21
N HIS A 46 -9.29 -5.51 -15.75
CA HIS A 46 -8.47 -5.65 -16.96
C HIS A 46 -9.01 -4.71 -18.07
N PRO A 47 -8.15 -4.06 -18.89
CA PRO A 47 -8.58 -3.12 -19.93
C PRO A 47 -9.65 -3.66 -20.89
N ASP A 48 -9.68 -4.98 -21.07
CA ASP A 48 -10.68 -5.63 -21.91
C ASP A 48 -12.09 -5.65 -21.30
N ILE A 49 -12.22 -5.43 -20.00
CA ILE A 49 -13.48 -5.46 -19.25
C ILE A 49 -13.85 -4.04 -18.77
N ALA A 50 -12.85 -3.22 -18.41
CA ALA A 50 -13.06 -1.88 -17.89
C ALA A 50 -13.94 -1.03 -18.82
N GLY A 51 -15.10 -0.59 -18.32
CA GLY A 51 -16.06 0.23 -19.05
C GLY A 51 -16.85 -0.48 -20.16
N LYS A 52 -16.60 -1.78 -20.41
CA LYS A 52 -17.29 -2.56 -21.44
C LYS A 52 -18.46 -3.39 -20.91
N THR A 53 -18.62 -3.46 -19.58
CA THR A 53 -19.72 -4.16 -18.92
C THR A 53 -20.79 -3.17 -18.43
N ARG A 54 -22.06 -3.61 -18.48
CA ARG A 54 -23.18 -2.93 -17.85
C ARG A 54 -23.90 -3.90 -16.92
N LEU A 55 -24.33 -3.40 -15.78
CA LEU A 55 -25.26 -4.12 -14.92
C LEU A 55 -26.63 -4.11 -15.59
N LEU A 56 -27.16 -5.30 -15.87
CA LEU A 56 -28.49 -5.47 -16.48
C LEU A 56 -29.61 -5.36 -15.44
N VAL A 57 -29.27 -5.56 -14.17
CA VAL A 57 -30.19 -5.54 -13.03
C VAL A 57 -29.49 -4.89 -11.85
N ASP A 58 -30.28 -4.38 -10.90
CA ASP A 58 -29.76 -4.00 -9.60
C ASP A 58 -29.25 -5.25 -8.86
N ILE A 59 -27.95 -5.29 -8.59
CA ILE A 59 -27.31 -6.42 -7.92
C ILE A 59 -27.81 -6.52 -6.48
N TYR A 60 -28.11 -5.39 -5.83
CA TYR A 60 -28.57 -5.38 -4.44
C TYR A 60 -29.93 -6.06 -4.28
N SER A 61 -30.78 -6.05 -5.31
CA SER A 61 -32.08 -6.73 -5.29
C SER A 61 -32.03 -8.15 -5.86
N SER A 62 -30.86 -8.64 -6.28
CA SER A 62 -30.76 -9.94 -6.98
C SER A 62 -31.00 -11.14 -6.07
N VAL A 63 -30.71 -11.01 -4.78
CA VAL A 63 -30.97 -12.02 -3.73
C VAL A 63 -31.35 -11.32 -2.41
N PRO A 64 -32.29 -11.88 -1.62
CA PRO A 64 -32.66 -11.31 -0.32
C PRO A 64 -31.46 -11.17 0.63
N GLU A 65 -31.45 -10.15 1.49
CA GLU A 65 -30.39 -9.92 2.48
C GLU A 65 -30.19 -11.10 3.44
N THR A 66 -31.24 -11.91 3.69
CA THR A 66 -31.16 -13.12 4.52
C THR A 66 -30.20 -14.17 3.96
N ASP A 67 -29.96 -14.13 2.65
CA ASP A 67 -29.08 -15.06 1.95
C ASP A 67 -27.64 -14.52 1.88
N TRP A 68 -27.40 -13.31 2.39
CA TRP A 68 -26.08 -12.71 2.46
C TRP A 68 -25.39 -13.27 3.71
N ASN A 69 -24.29 -13.99 3.53
CA ASN A 69 -23.49 -14.55 4.62
C ASN A 69 -22.67 -13.45 5.32
N LEU A 70 -23.35 -12.46 5.91
CA LEU A 70 -22.77 -11.40 6.72
C LEU A 70 -22.50 -11.99 8.12
N GLN A 71 -21.23 -12.34 8.38
CA GLN A 71 -20.73 -12.75 9.70
C GLN A 71 -20.27 -11.54 10.52
#